data_AF-A0AAD6RDJ7-F1
#
_entry.id   AF-A0AAD6RDJ7-F1
#
_cell.length_a   1.000
_cell.length_b   1.000
_cell.length_c   1.000
_cell.angle_alpha   90.00
_cell.angle_beta   90.00
_cell.angle_gamma   90.00
#
_symmetry.space_group_name_H-M   'P 1'
#
loop_
_entity.id
_entity.type
_entity.pdbx_description
1 polymer ?
#
loop_
_entity_poly.entity_id
_entity_poly.type
_entity_poly.pdbx_seq_one_letter_code
_entity_poly.pdbx_strand_id
1 'polypeptide(L)'
;MRVFRYAKSPSLYAVELMNARRAPGASLDSVTKYYKAGDGAVRKHSSAAYVVMSNRLSSGGPRELFPRGGGFSRSVIDVHYCNLFSDVFNGMRVQQNIDFIHTNRSAQLNYVTTAGLPKIC
;
A
#
# COMPACT_ATOMS: atom_id res chain seq x y z
N MET A 1 -10.25 4.30 -14.25
CA MET A 1 -10.74 3.03 -13.67
C MET A 1 -12.27 2.97 -13.78
N ARG A 2 -12.89 1.85 -14.20
CA ARG A 2 -14.36 1.73 -14.34
C ARG A 2 -14.96 0.92 -13.19
N VAL A 3 -15.01 1.48 -11.98
CA VAL A 3 -15.59 0.82 -10.78
C VAL A 3 -17.02 0.34 -11.05
N PHE A 4 -17.82 1.15 -11.75
CA PHE A 4 -19.20 0.84 -12.11
C PHE A 4 -19.38 -0.54 -12.77
N ARG A 5 -18.41 -1.00 -13.57
CA ARG A 5 -18.49 -2.29 -14.26
C ARG A 5 -18.51 -3.47 -13.29
N TYR A 6 -17.80 -3.36 -12.17
CA TYR A 6 -17.62 -4.45 -11.21
C TYR A 6 -18.39 -4.21 -9.90
N ALA A 7 -18.97 -3.03 -9.72
CA ALA A 7 -19.60 -2.61 -8.47
C ALA A 7 -20.74 -3.53 -7.99
N LYS A 8 -21.45 -4.18 -8.91
CA LYS A 8 -22.52 -5.14 -8.61
C LYS A 8 -22.04 -6.60 -8.51
N SER A 9 -20.76 -6.86 -8.77
CA SER A 9 -20.21 -8.21 -8.64
C SER A 9 -20.07 -8.54 -7.16
N PRO A 10 -20.68 -9.64 -6.67
CA PRO A 10 -20.49 -10.08 -5.30
C PRO A 10 -19.04 -10.52 -5.02
N SER A 11 -18.25 -10.74 -6.07
CA SER A 11 -16.84 -11.12 -5.97
C SER A 11 -15.88 -9.92 -5.90
N LEU A 12 -16.37 -8.68 -6.02
CA LEU A 12 -15.51 -7.49 -5.90
C LEU A 12 -15.18 -7.21 -4.44
N TYR A 13 -14.00 -7.64 -4.00
CA TYR A 13 -13.52 -7.41 -2.64
C TYR A 13 -12.81 -6.05 -2.48
N ALA A 14 -11.90 -5.72 -3.40
CA ALA A 14 -11.03 -4.56 -3.30
C ALA A 14 -10.78 -3.89 -4.66
N VAL A 15 -10.35 -2.64 -4.59
CA VAL A 15 -9.95 -1.81 -5.71
C VAL A 15 -8.62 -1.17 -5.36
N GLU A 16 -7.56 -1.53 -6.08
CA GLU A 16 -6.31 -0.79 -6.05
C GLU A 16 -6.34 0.36 -7.05
N LEU A 17 -6.12 1.58 -6.54
CA LEU A 17 -6.26 2.79 -7.35
C LEU A 17 -5.07 3.02 -8.28
N MET A 18 -3.87 2.70 -7.80
CA MET A 18 -2.61 2.88 -8.54
C MET A 18 -1.47 2.16 -7.81
N ASN A 19 -0.73 1.37 -8.58
CA ASN A 19 0.39 0.58 -8.11
C ASN A 19 1.70 1.40 -8.08
N ALA A 20 2.40 1.35 -6.94
CA ALA A 20 3.84 1.58 -6.77
C ALA A 20 4.44 2.78 -7.55
N ARG A 21 3.86 3.97 -7.41
CA ARG A 21 4.48 5.18 -8.02
C ARG A 21 5.82 5.49 -7.37
N ARG A 22 6.82 5.81 -8.18
CA ARG A 22 8.18 6.11 -7.75
C ARG A 22 8.33 7.58 -7.33
N ALA A 23 8.89 7.80 -6.14
CA ALA A 23 9.34 9.11 -5.69
C ALA A 23 10.73 9.45 -6.29
N PRO A 24 11.07 10.74 -6.47
CA PRO A 24 10.24 11.93 -6.23
C PRO A 24 9.27 12.26 -7.39
N GLY A 25 9.33 11.53 -8.51
CA GLY A 25 8.55 11.82 -9.73
C GLY A 25 7.04 11.94 -9.50
N ALA A 26 6.48 11.17 -8.57
CA ALA A 26 5.15 11.42 -8.03
C ALA A 26 5.26 11.97 -6.60
N SER A 27 4.87 13.23 -6.37
CA SER A 27 4.89 13.84 -5.03
C SER A 27 3.85 13.19 -4.09
N LEU A 28 4.11 13.19 -2.78
CA LEU A 28 3.18 12.66 -1.78
C LEU A 28 1.83 13.37 -1.85
N ASP A 29 1.83 14.68 -2.10
CA ASP A 29 0.61 15.50 -2.23
C ASP A 29 -0.18 15.14 -3.47
N SER A 30 0.47 14.99 -4.62
CA SER A 30 -0.22 14.55 -5.85
C SER A 30 -0.85 13.16 -5.68
N VAL A 31 -0.14 12.23 -5.04
CA VAL A 31 -0.62 10.86 -4.81
C VAL A 31 -1.77 10.85 -3.82
N THR A 32 -1.70 11.63 -2.73
CA THR A 32 -2.79 11.75 -1.76
C THR A 32 -4.04 12.37 -2.39
N LYS A 33 -3.88 13.42 -3.20
CA LYS A 33 -5.01 14.04 -3.94
C LYS A 33 -5.67 13.01 -4.88
N TYR A 34 -4.86 12.23 -5.59
CA TYR A 34 -5.36 11.16 -6.44
C TYR A 34 -6.12 10.09 -5.65
N TYR A 35 -5.58 9.62 -4.51
CA TYR A 35 -6.26 8.62 -3.68
C TYR A 35 -7.57 9.13 -3.08
N LYS A 36 -7.63 10.39 -2.65
CA LYS A 36 -8.89 11.00 -2.19
C LYS A 36 -9.96 11.04 -3.29
N ALA A 37 -9.57 11.42 -4.51
CA ALA A 37 -10.48 11.42 -5.65
C ALA A 37 -10.92 10.00 -6.06
N GLY A 38 -9.99 9.04 -6.03
CA GLY A 38 -10.24 7.64 -6.34
C GLY A 38 -11.16 6.96 -5.33
N ASP A 39 -10.94 7.16 -4.02
CA ASP A 39 -11.85 6.68 -2.98
C ASP A 39 -13.26 7.23 -3.19
N GLY A 40 -13.40 8.55 -3.37
CA GLY A 40 -14.70 9.15 -3.66
C GLY A 40 -15.39 8.57 -4.90
N ALA A 41 -14.63 8.27 -5.97
CA ALA A 41 -15.16 7.61 -7.15
C ALA A 41 -15.59 6.16 -6.89
N VAL A 42 -14.85 5.41 -6.06
CA VAL A 42 -15.25 4.05 -5.64
C VAL A 42 -16.52 4.12 -4.80
N ARG A 43 -16.59 5.03 -3.82
CA ARG A 43 -17.74 5.16 -2.91
C ARG A 43 -19.04 5.55 -3.59
N LYS A 44 -18.98 6.23 -4.75
CA LYS A 44 -20.16 6.48 -5.61
C LYS A 44 -20.79 5.20 -6.17
N HIS A 45 -20.05 4.10 -6.24
CA HIS A 45 -20.51 2.85 -6.85
C HIS A 45 -20.50 1.66 -5.91
N SER A 46 -19.63 1.64 -4.89
CA SER A 46 -19.57 0.58 -3.90
C SER A 46 -19.14 1.12 -2.53
N SER A 47 -20.01 0.94 -1.54
CA SER A 47 -19.71 1.16 -0.13
C SER A 47 -18.98 -0.03 0.53
N ALA A 48 -18.97 -1.19 -0.12
CA ALA A 48 -18.45 -2.44 0.43
C ALA A 48 -17.02 -2.79 -0.04
N ALA A 49 -16.60 -2.33 -1.21
CA ALA A 49 -15.25 -2.62 -1.70
C ALA A 49 -14.18 -1.93 -0.84
N TYR A 50 -13.09 -2.64 -0.54
CA TYR A 50 -11.91 -2.00 0.03
C TYR A 50 -11.22 -1.11 -1.00
N VAL A 51 -10.70 0.04 -0.58
CA VAL A 51 -9.85 0.89 -1.41
C VAL A 51 -8.41 0.68 -0.99
N VAL A 52 -7.57 0.23 -1.91
CA VAL A 52 -6.16 -0.09 -1.69
C VAL A 52 -5.31 1.08 -2.21
N MET A 53 -4.45 1.60 -1.32
CA MET A 53 -3.54 2.71 -1.58
C MET A 53 -2.11 2.22 -1.46
N SER A 54 -1.42 2.08 -2.59
CA SER A 54 -0.04 1.62 -2.62
C SER A 54 0.93 2.69 -2.11
N ASN A 55 1.85 2.30 -1.24
CA ASN A 55 2.91 3.18 -0.77
C ASN A 55 3.86 3.53 -1.93
N ARG A 56 4.46 4.73 -1.94
CA ARG A 56 5.36 5.08 -3.05
C ARG A 56 6.66 4.30 -2.96
N LEU A 57 7.21 3.91 -4.10
CA LEU A 57 8.57 3.37 -4.17
C LEU A 57 9.58 4.47 -3.84
N SER A 58 10.67 4.10 -3.18
CA SER A 58 11.79 5.00 -2.85
C SER A 58 11.36 6.26 -2.07
N SER A 59 10.32 6.14 -1.24
CA SER A 59 9.78 7.26 -0.46
C SER A 59 10.49 7.44 0.88
N GLY A 60 10.07 8.47 1.64
CA GLY A 60 10.63 8.78 2.96
C GLY A 60 10.28 7.78 4.07
N GLY A 61 9.51 6.73 3.78
CA GLY A 61 9.25 5.63 4.71
C GLY A 61 7.91 4.92 4.51
N PRO A 62 7.74 3.72 5.11
CA PRO A 62 6.57 2.88 4.89
C PRO A 62 5.29 3.40 5.56
N ARG A 63 5.38 4.46 6.38
CA ARG A 63 4.23 5.10 7.06
C ARG A 63 3.84 6.47 6.48
N GLU A 64 4.39 6.88 5.32
CA GLU A 64 4.13 8.22 4.75
C GLU A 64 2.65 8.54 4.51
N LEU A 65 1.82 7.50 4.28
CA LEU A 65 0.39 7.62 4.06
C LEU A 65 -0.44 7.54 5.36
N PHE A 66 0.15 7.18 6.50
CA PHE A 66 -0.59 6.88 7.73
C PHE A 66 -1.33 8.12 8.28
N PRO A 67 -0.69 9.31 8.37
CA PRO A 67 -1.38 10.53 8.80
C PRO A 67 -2.53 10.95 7.85
N ARG A 68 -2.54 10.42 6.63
CA ARG A 68 -3.48 10.80 5.56
C ARG A 68 -4.56 9.73 5.32
N GLY A 69 -4.36 8.50 5.81
CA GLY A 69 -5.25 7.36 5.61
C GLY A 69 -6.40 7.25 6.61
N GLY A 70 -6.28 7.87 7.79
CA GLY A 70 -7.23 7.70 8.91
C GLY A 70 -8.66 8.21 8.66
N GLY A 71 -8.91 8.93 7.56
CA GLY A 71 -10.23 9.44 7.21
C GLY A 71 -11.04 8.59 6.23
N PHE A 72 -10.46 7.53 5.66
CA PHE A 72 -11.13 6.76 4.61
C PHE A 72 -11.75 5.47 5.15
N SER A 73 -13.05 5.30 4.96
CA SER A 73 -13.75 4.07 5.31
C SER A 73 -13.28 2.92 4.42
N ARG A 74 -13.12 1.72 5.01
CA ARG A 74 -12.69 0.49 4.31
C ARG A 74 -11.50 0.73 3.37
N SER A 75 -10.47 1.40 3.88
CA SER A 75 -9.22 1.61 3.14
C SER A 75 -8.09 0.79 3.74
N VAL A 76 -7.18 0.37 2.88
CA VAL A 76 -5.96 -0.37 3.23
C VAL A 76 -4.75 0.25 2.53
N ILE A 77 -3.61 0.23 3.21
CA ILE A 77 -2.34 0.67 2.64
C ILE A 77 -1.56 -0.55 2.18
N ASP A 78 -1.20 -0.59 0.91
CA ASP A 78 -0.41 -1.66 0.32
C ASP A 78 1.09 -1.31 0.41
N VAL A 79 1.88 -2.20 1.00
CA VAL A 79 3.33 -2.00 1.22
C VAL A 79 4.15 -3.12 0.57
N HIS A 80 5.15 -2.76 -0.24
CA HIS A 80 5.97 -3.74 -0.97
C HIS A 80 7.35 -3.91 -0.33
N TYR A 81 7.67 -5.14 0.04
CA TYR A 81 8.99 -5.53 0.52
C TYR A 81 9.64 -6.54 -0.43
N CYS A 82 10.73 -6.15 -1.09
CA CYS A 82 11.50 -7.02 -1.96
C CYS A 82 12.96 -7.12 -1.49
N ASN A 83 13.49 -8.34 -1.41
CA ASN A 83 14.91 -8.62 -1.08
C ASN A 83 15.76 -8.68 -2.34
N LEU A 84 15.65 -7.64 -3.19
CA LEU A 84 16.31 -7.61 -4.50
C LEU A 84 16.85 -6.23 -4.87
N PHE A 85 16.09 -5.16 -4.62
CA PHE A 85 16.40 -3.82 -5.14
C PHE A 85 17.34 -2.99 -4.26
N SER A 86 18.26 -3.64 -3.55
CA SER A 86 19.29 -3.00 -2.71
C SER A 86 20.55 -3.83 -2.74
N ASP A 87 21.71 -3.18 -2.80
CA ASP A 87 23.01 -3.85 -2.95
C ASP A 87 23.37 -4.77 -1.79
N VAL A 88 22.73 -4.57 -0.62
CA VAL A 88 22.85 -5.46 0.53
C VAL A 88 22.47 -6.91 0.19
N PHE A 89 21.62 -7.13 -0.83
CA PHE A 89 21.15 -8.45 -1.24
C PHE A 89 22.05 -9.11 -2.30
N ASN A 90 22.91 -8.37 -3.00
CA ASN A 90 23.69 -8.89 -4.13
C ASN A 90 24.65 -10.05 -3.74
N GLY A 91 25.12 -10.06 -2.49
CA GLY A 91 26.04 -11.08 -1.97
C GLY A 91 25.42 -12.05 -0.97
N MET A 92 24.12 -11.96 -0.70
CA MET A 92 23.47 -12.84 0.29
C MET A 92 23.33 -14.25 -0.24
N ARG A 93 23.79 -15.23 0.54
CA ARG A 93 23.44 -16.63 0.35
C ARG A 93 21.96 -16.85 0.65
N VAL A 94 21.41 -17.96 0.17
CA VAL A 94 20.00 -18.35 0.39
C VAL A 94 19.61 -18.26 1.87
N GLN A 95 20.42 -18.85 2.77
CA GLN A 95 20.12 -18.84 4.20
C GLN A 95 20.12 -17.42 4.79
N GLN A 96 21.04 -16.55 4.39
CA GLN A 96 21.09 -15.16 4.87
C GLN A 96 19.85 -14.38 4.42
N ASN A 97 19.34 -14.65 3.22
CA ASN A 97 18.11 -14.03 2.73
C ASN A 97 16.88 -14.51 3.52
N ILE A 98 16.81 -15.81 3.83
CA ILE A 98 15.79 -16.41 4.71
C ILE A 98 15.85 -15.76 6.10
N ASP A 99 17.04 -15.68 6.69
CA ASP A 99 17.24 -15.09 8.01
C ASP A 99 16.84 -13.61 8.02
N PHE A 100 17.13 -12.86 6.96
CA PHE A 100 16.70 -11.46 6.80
C PHE A 100 15.17 -11.32 6.76
N ILE A 101 14.46 -12.28 6.15
CA ILE A 101 12.98 -12.29 6.16
C ILE A 101 12.49 -12.48 7.60
N HIS A 102 12.98 -13.51 8.30
CA HIS A 102 12.51 -13.83 9.64
C HIS A 102 12.85 -12.76 10.68
N THR A 103 13.90 -11.97 10.46
CA THR A 103 14.35 -10.92 11.37
C THR A 103 13.90 -9.53 10.90
N ASN A 104 14.52 -9.01 9.84
CA ASN A 104 14.31 -7.65 9.37
C ASN A 104 12.91 -7.44 8.77
N ARG A 105 12.42 -8.34 7.91
CA ARG A 105 11.07 -8.16 7.31
C ARG A 105 9.96 -8.33 8.35
N SER A 106 10.09 -9.29 9.26
CA SER A 106 9.20 -9.41 10.41
C SER A 106 9.12 -8.12 11.23
N ALA A 107 10.28 -7.51 11.55
CA ALA A 107 10.33 -6.24 12.29
C ALA A 107 9.70 -5.08 11.50
N GLN A 108 9.95 -5.00 10.20
CA GLN A 108 9.35 -3.99 9.32
C GLN A 108 7.84 -4.15 9.20
N LEU A 109 7.33 -5.38 9.10
CA LEU A 109 5.90 -5.67 9.11
C LEU A 109 5.28 -5.29 10.46
N ASN A 110 5.88 -5.67 11.58
CA ASN A 110 5.41 -5.27 12.92
C ASN A 110 5.35 -3.75 13.09
N TYR A 111 6.30 -3.03 12.50
CA TYR A 111 6.29 -1.58 12.47
C TYR A 111 5.12 -1.01 11.66
N VAL A 112 4.51 -1.70 10.71
CA VAL A 112 3.35 -1.17 9.97
C VAL A 112 2.01 -1.79 10.38
N THR A 113 1.99 -2.87 11.16
CA THR A 113 0.77 -3.59 11.61
C THR A 113 0.31 -3.27 13.04
N THR A 114 0.88 -2.26 13.71
CA THR A 114 0.55 -1.95 15.10
C THR A 114 -0.93 -1.53 15.26
N ALA A 115 -1.56 -1.94 16.37
CA ALA A 115 -2.92 -1.53 16.72
C ALA A 115 -3.08 0.01 16.70
N GLY A 116 -4.21 0.48 16.18
CA GLY A 116 -4.48 1.92 16.03
C GLY A 116 -3.95 2.54 14.72
N LEU A 117 -3.18 1.79 13.93
CA LEU A 117 -2.75 2.23 12.59
C LEU A 117 -3.74 1.77 11.51
N PRO A 118 -3.72 2.40 10.32
CA PRO A 118 -4.48 1.91 9.18
C PRO A 118 -4.17 0.45 8.87
N LYS A 119 -5.16 -0.27 8.34
CA LYS A 119 -4.96 -1.64 7.87
C LYS A 119 -3.96 -1.65 6.72
N ILE A 120 -3.11 -2.68 6.68
CA ILE A 120 -2.20 -2.92 5.57
C ILE A 120 -2.60 -4.17 4.78
N CYS A 121 -2.16 -4.25 3.53
CA CYS A 121 -2.19 -5.46 2.72
C CYS A 121 -0.85 -5.69 2.01
#